data_AF-A0A3M2Y4H8-F1
#
_entry.id   AF-A0A3M2Y4H8-F1
#
_cell.length_a   1.000
_cell.length_b   1.000
_cell.length_c   1.000
_cell.angle_alpha   90.00
_cell.angle_beta   90.00
_cell.angle_gamma   90.00
#
_symmetry.space_group_name_H-M   'P 1'
#
loop_
_entity.id
_entity.type
_entity.pdbx_description
1 polymer ?
#
loop_
_entity_poly.entity_id
_entity_poly.type
_entity_poly.pdbx_seq_one_letter_code
_entity_poly.pdbx_strand_id
1 'polypeptide(L)'
;ACLTLLFTEAQRLLPTKQAMRVASGLAAPILALLVFLSGVVLLFSGATPEIDTRLENVGFMIPHRLIDASHFGASLVGVLCLLLAQGLRRRLSAAWMLTSILLLVGAVLSILKGFDWEEASMLLLTACLLLTFRRSFYRPSRLLELPFSPLYLIASICVVGASIWLLLFAYQDVPYSHQLWWQFTLDADAPRGLRSALGSAVLLVVVSLTWLLRTARPVIKLPDAADLDKAAEILKASSQPDGGLVLTGDKAILFHPTGNAFLMYSHRG
;
A
#
# COMPACT_ATOMS: atom_id res chain seq x y z
N ALA A 1 -15.96 22.20 31.62
CA ALA A 1 -15.20 21.39 32.59
C ALA A 1 -15.00 19.94 32.10
N CYS A 2 -16.06 19.17 31.80
CA CYS A 2 -15.91 17.79 31.28
C CYS A 2 -15.29 17.70 29.89
N LEU A 3 -15.64 18.59 28.95
CA LEU A 3 -15.06 18.59 27.60
C LEU A 3 -13.57 18.94 27.58
N THR A 4 -13.16 19.87 28.46
CA THR A 4 -11.75 20.25 28.63
C THR A 4 -10.95 19.13 29.29
N LEU A 5 -11.57 18.38 30.22
CA LEU A 5 -10.96 17.21 30.85
C LEU A 5 -10.80 16.03 29.87
N LEU A 6 -11.82 15.76 29.05
CA LEU A 6 -11.76 14.76 27.97
C LEU A 6 -10.71 15.13 26.92
N PHE A 7 -10.59 16.41 26.57
CA PHE A 7 -9.56 16.88 25.64
C PHE A 7 -8.15 16.75 26.23
N THR A 8 -7.96 17.03 27.53
CA THR A 8 -6.67 16.84 28.21
C THR A 8 -6.30 15.38 28.45
N GLU A 9 -7.27 14.50 28.72
CA GLU A 9 -7.07 13.03 28.79
C GLU A 9 -6.75 12.45 27.40
N ALA A 10 -7.44 12.91 26.35
CA ALA A 10 -7.12 12.56 24.97
C ALA A 10 -5.70 13.03 24.56
N GLN A 11 -5.24 14.18 25.08
CA GLN A 11 -3.87 14.63 24.90
C GLN A 11 -2.84 13.85 25.73
N ARG A 12 -3.23 13.24 26.85
CA ARG A 12 -2.37 12.32 27.63
C ARG A 12 -2.25 10.94 26.99
N LEU A 13 -3.23 10.54 26.18
CA LEU A 13 -3.16 9.36 25.30
C LEU A 13 -2.28 9.59 24.05
N LEU A 14 -1.87 10.84 23.77
CA LEU A 14 -0.82 11.08 22.77
C LEU A 14 0.52 10.63 23.36
N PRO A 15 1.17 9.62 22.76
CA PRO A 15 2.38 9.05 23.32
C PRO A 15 3.47 10.11 23.46
N THR A 16 4.13 10.12 24.62
CA THR A 16 5.30 10.95 24.91
C THR A 16 6.35 10.85 23.79
N LYS A 17 7.07 11.95 23.52
CA LYS A 17 8.04 12.05 22.40
C LYS A 17 9.06 10.91 22.33
N GLN A 18 9.36 10.24 23.45
CA GLN A 18 10.20 9.05 23.53
C GLN A 18 9.49 7.76 23.09
N ALA A 19 8.24 7.53 23.52
CA ALA A 19 7.41 6.43 23.01
C ALA A 19 7.20 6.56 21.48
N MET A 20 7.04 7.79 20.97
CA MET A 20 7.00 8.02 19.52
C MET A 20 8.32 7.69 18.79
N ARG A 21 9.50 7.82 19.41
CA ARG A 21 10.78 7.45 18.78
C ARG A 21 10.91 5.93 18.64
N VAL A 22 10.60 5.17 19.69
CA VAL A 22 10.63 3.70 19.65
C VAL A 22 9.48 3.17 18.77
N ALA A 23 8.28 3.72 18.92
CA ALA A 23 7.13 3.42 18.07
C ALA A 23 7.41 3.79 16.61
N SER A 24 8.16 4.85 16.29
CA SER A 24 8.49 5.17 14.90
C SER A 24 9.25 4.05 14.18
N GLY A 25 10.02 3.24 14.93
CA GLY A 25 10.73 2.07 14.41
C GLY A 25 9.78 0.96 13.93
N LEU A 26 8.67 0.73 14.64
CA LEU A 26 7.69 -0.31 14.35
C LEU A 26 6.38 0.20 13.72
N ALA A 27 6.16 1.51 13.67
CA ALA A 27 4.94 2.11 13.13
C ALA A 27 4.75 1.76 11.66
N ALA A 28 5.81 1.87 10.85
CA ALA A 28 5.74 1.55 9.43
C ALA A 28 5.33 0.09 9.15
N PRO A 29 5.95 -0.94 9.76
CA PRO A 29 5.50 -2.33 9.54
C PRO A 29 4.12 -2.63 10.13
N ILE A 30 3.73 -2.06 11.28
CA ILE A 30 2.40 -2.26 11.86
C ILE A 30 1.32 -1.62 10.96
N LEU A 31 1.53 -0.37 10.52
CA LEU A 31 0.59 0.30 9.61
C LEU A 31 0.50 -0.39 8.26
N ALA A 32 1.63 -0.88 7.73
CA ALA A 32 1.63 -1.70 6.52
C ALA A 32 0.78 -2.97 6.70
N LEU A 33 0.87 -3.64 7.85
CA LEU A 33 0.06 -4.82 8.16
C LEU A 33 -1.43 -4.46 8.27
N LEU A 34 -1.79 -3.38 8.95
CA LEU A 34 -3.19 -2.93 9.07
C LEU A 34 -3.80 -2.60 7.70
N VAL A 35 -3.03 -1.95 6.83
CA VAL A 35 -3.46 -1.67 5.44
C VAL A 35 -3.61 -2.96 4.64
N PHE A 36 -2.68 -3.91 4.79
CA PHE A 36 -2.77 -5.21 4.15
C PHE A 36 -4.04 -5.95 4.60
N LEU A 37 -4.30 -6.02 5.91
CA LEU A 37 -5.51 -6.63 6.47
C LEU A 37 -6.78 -5.92 6.01
N SER A 38 -6.77 -4.58 5.93
CA SER A 38 -7.89 -3.82 5.37
C SER A 38 -8.18 -4.23 3.92
N GLY A 39 -7.12 -4.47 3.13
CA GLY A 39 -7.26 -4.99 1.76
C GLY A 39 -7.83 -6.41 1.71
N VAL A 40 -7.42 -7.28 2.63
CA VAL A 40 -7.98 -8.65 2.76
C VAL A 40 -9.48 -8.58 3.06
N VAL A 41 -9.89 -7.75 4.03
CA VAL A 41 -11.29 -7.58 4.42
C VAL A 41 -12.13 -7.10 3.23
N LEU A 42 -11.67 -6.08 2.50
CA LEU A 42 -12.36 -5.58 1.32
C LEU A 42 -12.54 -6.64 0.22
N LEU A 43 -11.52 -7.46 -0.01
CA LEU A 43 -11.59 -8.54 -0.99
C LEU A 43 -12.57 -9.65 -0.57
N PHE A 44 -12.50 -10.07 0.69
CA PHE A 44 -13.35 -11.13 1.21
C PHE A 44 -14.82 -10.68 1.28
N SER A 45 -15.07 -9.44 1.68
CA SER A 45 -16.38 -8.82 1.64
C SER A 45 -16.97 -8.76 0.22
N GLY A 46 -16.13 -8.55 -0.80
CA GLY A 46 -16.56 -8.62 -2.19
C GLY A 46 -16.86 -10.04 -2.70
N ALA A 47 -16.39 -11.07 -1.99
CA ALA A 47 -16.57 -12.48 -2.34
C ALA A 47 -17.73 -13.14 -1.58
N THR A 48 -18.12 -12.61 -0.42
CA THR A 48 -19.28 -13.08 0.34
C THR A 48 -20.60 -12.58 -0.28
N PRO A 49 -21.63 -13.43 -0.40
CA PRO A 49 -22.97 -12.98 -0.77
C PRO A 49 -23.47 -12.00 0.29
N GLU A 50 -23.88 -10.80 -0.12
CA GLU A 50 -24.56 -9.89 0.79
C GLU A 50 -25.87 -10.54 1.21
N ILE A 51 -26.05 -10.73 2.51
CA ILE A 51 -27.32 -11.21 3.05
C ILE A 51 -28.34 -10.09 2.77
N ASP A 52 -29.24 -10.33 1.82
CA ASP A 52 -30.25 -9.41 1.28
C ASP A 52 -31.10 -8.67 2.33
N THR A 53 -31.04 -9.08 3.60
CA THR A 53 -31.81 -8.47 4.70
C THR A 53 -31.41 -7.03 5.05
N ARG A 54 -30.21 -6.54 4.64
CA ARG A 54 -29.85 -5.11 4.78
C ARG A 54 -30.33 -4.23 3.62
N LEU A 55 -30.58 -4.81 2.45
CA LEU A 55 -30.94 -4.08 1.23
C LEU A 55 -32.41 -3.64 1.21
N GLU A 56 -33.30 -4.30 1.96
CA GLU A 56 -34.72 -3.93 2.05
C GLU A 56 -34.95 -2.51 2.61
N ASN A 57 -34.05 -1.99 3.46
CA ASN A 57 -34.20 -0.66 4.06
C ASN A 57 -33.61 0.50 3.24
N VAL A 58 -32.83 0.22 2.19
CA VAL A 58 -32.13 1.25 1.39
C VAL A 58 -32.71 1.41 -0.02
N GLY A 59 -33.66 0.54 -0.40
CA GLY A 59 -34.20 0.39 -1.76
C GLY A 59 -34.86 1.61 -2.41
N PHE A 60 -34.96 2.76 -1.74
CA PHE A 60 -35.63 3.94 -2.29
C PHE A 60 -34.72 5.08 -2.75
N MET A 61 -33.43 5.12 -2.37
CA MET A 61 -32.57 6.30 -2.64
C MET A 61 -31.32 6.05 -3.49
N ILE A 62 -30.85 4.81 -3.64
CA ILE A 62 -29.59 4.53 -4.35
C ILE A 62 -29.84 3.67 -5.60
N PRO A 63 -29.40 4.10 -6.81
CA PRO A 63 -29.52 3.28 -8.01
C PRO A 63 -28.73 1.98 -7.86
N HIS A 64 -29.33 0.84 -8.25
CA HIS A 64 -28.69 -0.48 -8.19
C HIS A 64 -27.32 -0.52 -8.91
N ARG A 65 -27.13 0.29 -9.97
CA ARG A 65 -25.85 0.42 -10.68
C ARG A 65 -24.73 1.02 -9.82
N LEU A 66 -25.07 1.91 -8.89
CA LEU A 66 -24.08 2.56 -8.01
C LEU A 66 -23.56 1.57 -6.96
N ILE A 67 -24.42 0.67 -6.48
CA ILE A 67 -24.05 -0.41 -5.55
C ILE A 67 -23.05 -1.35 -6.22
N ASP A 68 -23.34 -1.79 -7.45
CA ASP A 68 -22.48 -2.71 -8.20
C ASP A 68 -21.11 -2.09 -8.52
N ALA A 69 -21.11 -0.81 -8.91
CA ALA A 69 -19.88 -0.07 -9.13
C ALA A 69 -19.07 0.11 -7.83
N SER A 70 -19.75 0.27 -6.69
CA SER A 70 -19.09 0.44 -5.40
C SER A 70 -18.46 -0.86 -4.91
N HIS A 71 -19.13 -1.99 -5.08
CA HIS A 71 -18.57 -3.34 -4.88
C HIS A 71 -17.31 -3.57 -5.69
N PHE A 72 -17.38 -3.29 -6.99
CA PHE A 72 -16.24 -3.44 -7.88
C PHE A 72 -15.07 -2.54 -7.44
N GLY A 73 -15.36 -1.26 -7.18
CA GLY A 73 -14.37 -0.30 -6.71
C GLY A 73 -13.72 -0.70 -5.38
N ALA A 74 -14.51 -1.21 -4.43
CA ALA A 74 -14.03 -1.66 -3.12
C ALA A 74 -13.02 -2.82 -3.26
N SER A 75 -13.30 -3.77 -4.16
CA SER A 75 -12.37 -4.87 -4.46
C SER A 75 -11.05 -4.38 -5.07
N LEU A 76 -11.12 -3.44 -6.01
CA LEU A 76 -9.93 -2.81 -6.60
C LEU A 76 -9.10 -2.06 -5.55
N VAL A 77 -9.76 -1.31 -4.65
CA VAL A 77 -9.11 -0.66 -3.51
C VAL A 77 -8.43 -1.71 -2.63
N GLY A 78 -9.08 -2.85 -2.38
CA GLY A 78 -8.51 -3.96 -1.63
C GLY A 78 -7.18 -4.45 -2.18
N VAL A 79 -7.11 -4.76 -3.48
CA VAL A 79 -5.87 -5.20 -4.15
C VAL A 79 -4.77 -4.15 -4.07
N LEU A 80 -5.10 -2.89 -4.34
CA LEU A 80 -4.14 -1.80 -4.28
C LEU A 80 -3.60 -1.60 -2.85
N CYS A 81 -4.42 -1.81 -1.81
CA CYS A 81 -3.97 -1.81 -0.41
C CYS A 81 -2.96 -2.93 -0.15
N LEU A 82 -3.18 -4.16 -0.65
CA LEU A 82 -2.21 -5.26 -0.53
C LEU A 82 -0.85 -4.89 -1.13
N LEU A 83 -0.87 -4.29 -2.32
CA LEU A 83 0.34 -3.90 -3.05
C LEU A 83 1.07 -2.71 -2.37
N LEU A 84 0.31 -1.70 -1.93
CA LEU A 84 0.88 -0.51 -1.29
C LEU A 84 1.41 -0.78 0.12
N ALA A 85 0.95 -1.84 0.80
CA ALA A 85 1.49 -2.25 2.10
C ALA A 85 3.02 -2.44 2.08
N GLN A 86 3.56 -3.00 0.99
CA GLN A 86 5.02 -3.10 0.81
C GLN A 86 5.71 -1.72 0.80
N GLY A 87 5.10 -0.75 0.12
CA GLY A 87 5.59 0.63 0.05
C GLY A 87 5.57 1.32 1.40
N LEU A 88 4.52 1.10 2.20
CA LEU A 88 4.43 1.60 3.57
C LEU A 88 5.52 1.02 4.46
N ARG A 89 5.76 -0.30 4.40
CA ARG A 89 6.82 -0.93 5.20
C ARG A 89 8.19 -0.32 4.90
N ARG A 90 8.44 0.08 3.65
CA ARG A 90 9.66 0.75 3.20
C ARG A 90 9.70 2.26 3.52
N ARG A 91 8.71 2.79 4.24
CA ARG A 91 8.60 4.19 4.71
C ARG A 91 8.49 5.23 3.58
N LEU A 92 7.85 4.84 2.48
CA LEU A 92 7.77 5.69 1.29
C LEU A 92 6.65 6.72 1.43
N SER A 93 7.00 7.99 1.19
CA SER A 93 6.06 9.13 1.26
C SER A 93 4.93 9.03 0.23
N ALA A 94 5.24 8.61 -0.99
CA ALA A 94 4.23 8.41 -2.04
C ALA A 94 3.26 7.28 -1.71
N ALA A 95 3.73 6.20 -1.06
CA ALA A 95 2.88 5.07 -0.67
C ALA A 95 1.90 5.51 0.43
N TRP A 96 2.39 6.26 1.42
CA TRP A 96 1.55 6.88 2.44
C TRP A 96 0.42 7.72 1.83
N MET A 97 0.73 8.63 0.90
CA MET A 97 -0.26 9.51 0.29
C MET A 97 -1.32 8.73 -0.50
N LEU A 98 -0.89 7.80 -1.35
CA LEU A 98 -1.82 6.98 -2.14
C LEU A 98 -2.70 6.13 -1.24
N THR A 99 -2.14 5.44 -0.26
CA THR A 99 -2.91 4.60 0.67
C THR A 99 -3.88 5.43 1.49
N SER A 100 -3.50 6.62 1.98
CA SER A 100 -4.44 7.48 2.69
C SER A 100 -5.64 7.89 1.84
N ILE A 101 -5.41 8.27 0.58
CA ILE A 101 -6.51 8.57 -0.37
C ILE A 101 -7.35 7.31 -0.59
N LEU A 102 -6.71 6.18 -0.79
CA LEU A 102 -7.38 4.93 -1.10
C LEU A 102 -8.26 4.41 0.03
N LEU A 103 -7.82 4.54 1.28
CA LEU A 103 -8.61 4.17 2.46
C LEU A 103 -9.84 5.07 2.62
N LEU A 104 -9.70 6.38 2.33
CA LEU A 104 -10.84 7.30 2.35
C LEU A 104 -11.85 6.98 1.26
N VAL A 105 -11.37 6.72 0.03
CA VAL A 105 -12.21 6.27 -1.08
C VAL A 105 -12.88 4.94 -0.74
N GLY A 106 -12.13 3.97 -0.22
CA GLY A 106 -12.66 2.67 0.21
C GLY A 106 -13.76 2.81 1.26
N ALA A 107 -13.59 3.70 2.26
CA ALA A 107 -14.60 3.95 3.27
C ALA A 107 -15.91 4.50 2.68
N VAL A 108 -15.81 5.41 1.70
CA VAL A 108 -16.98 5.92 0.96
C VAL A 108 -17.63 4.79 0.17
N LEU A 109 -16.86 3.95 -0.52
CA LEU A 109 -17.37 2.83 -1.30
C LEU A 109 -18.07 1.77 -0.42
N SER A 110 -17.53 1.43 0.76
CA SER A 110 -18.18 0.51 1.71
C SER A 110 -19.52 1.05 2.23
N ILE A 111 -19.66 2.37 2.40
CA ILE A 111 -20.95 2.98 2.77
C ILE A 111 -21.94 2.88 1.60
N LEU A 112 -21.50 3.21 0.38
CA LEU A 112 -22.34 3.17 -0.82
C LEU A 112 -22.78 1.77 -1.23
N LYS A 113 -21.96 0.76 -0.91
CA LYS A 113 -22.17 -0.65 -1.25
C LYS A 113 -23.38 -1.26 -0.52
N GLY A 114 -23.53 -1.00 0.77
CA GLY A 114 -24.59 -1.63 1.56
C GLY A 114 -24.74 -1.06 2.97
N PHE A 115 -24.21 0.15 3.21
CA PHE A 115 -24.02 0.69 4.56
C PHE A 115 -23.23 -0.33 5.41
N ASP A 116 -22.01 -0.69 4.97
CA ASP A 116 -21.11 -1.54 5.76
C ASP A 116 -20.26 -0.67 6.71
N TRP A 117 -20.83 -0.33 7.87
CA TRP A 117 -20.23 0.61 8.83
C TRP A 117 -18.97 0.00 9.46
N GLU A 118 -18.95 -1.33 9.58
CA GLU A 118 -17.81 -2.09 10.11
C GLU A 118 -16.57 -1.90 9.23
N GLU A 119 -16.72 -2.05 7.91
CA GLU A 119 -15.62 -1.83 6.96
C GLU A 119 -15.22 -0.36 6.90
N ALA A 120 -16.20 0.53 6.77
CA ALA A 120 -15.93 1.96 6.65
C ALA A 120 -15.20 2.49 7.90
N SER A 121 -15.63 2.06 9.09
CA SER A 121 -14.98 2.45 10.34
C SER A 121 -13.56 1.87 10.47
N MET A 122 -13.34 0.62 10.06
CA MET A 122 -12.00 0.01 10.02
C MET A 122 -11.06 0.78 9.07
N LEU A 123 -11.53 1.15 7.89
CA LEU A 123 -10.76 1.90 6.89
C LEU A 123 -10.44 3.32 7.39
N LEU A 124 -11.42 4.01 7.99
CA LEU A 124 -11.23 5.33 8.59
C LEU A 124 -10.27 5.30 9.78
N LEU A 125 -10.37 4.29 10.64
CA LEU A 125 -9.43 4.08 11.75
C LEU A 125 -8.01 3.91 11.23
N THR A 126 -7.82 3.03 10.23
CA THR A 126 -6.52 2.79 9.60
C THR A 126 -5.98 4.05 8.94
N ALA A 127 -6.84 4.83 8.26
CA ALA A 127 -6.47 6.11 7.66
C ALA A 127 -6.03 7.13 8.72
N CYS A 128 -6.76 7.25 9.82
CA CYS A 128 -6.45 8.15 10.93
C CYS A 128 -5.09 7.82 11.57
N LEU A 129 -4.81 6.52 11.80
CA LEU A 129 -3.52 6.05 12.29
C LEU A 129 -2.39 6.41 11.31
N LEU A 130 -2.60 6.18 10.01
CA LEU A 130 -1.66 6.55 8.95
C LEU A 130 -1.32 8.05 8.95
N LEU A 131 -2.34 8.91 9.10
CA LEU A 131 -2.17 10.36 9.16
C LEU A 131 -1.41 10.78 10.42
N THR A 132 -1.71 10.19 11.56
CA THR A 132 -1.05 10.47 12.85
C THR A 132 0.45 10.14 12.78
N PHE A 133 0.80 9.03 12.14
CA PHE A 133 2.19 8.60 11.97
C PHE A 133 2.85 9.08 10.66
N ARG A 134 2.32 10.13 10.00
CA ARG A 134 2.88 10.69 8.75
C ARG A 134 4.40 10.91 8.80
N ARG A 135 4.94 11.35 9.94
CA ARG A 135 6.39 11.62 10.12
C ARG A 135 7.26 10.36 9.96
N SER A 136 6.70 9.16 10.06
CA SER A 136 7.43 7.90 9.86
C SER A 136 7.68 7.57 8.39
N PHE A 137 7.02 8.25 7.45
CA PHE A 137 7.08 8.03 6.00
C PHE A 137 7.83 9.17 5.29
N TYR A 138 9.09 9.37 5.65
CA TYR A 138 9.90 10.49 5.18
C TYR A 138 10.66 10.21 3.88
N ARG A 139 10.77 8.94 3.44
CA ARG A 139 11.64 8.58 2.31
C ARG A 139 11.00 9.04 0.99
N PRO A 140 11.62 9.96 0.23
CA PRO A 140 11.18 10.28 -1.12
C PRO A 140 11.63 9.15 -2.03
N SER A 141 10.68 8.49 -2.71
CA SER A 141 11.00 7.60 -3.82
C SER A 141 9.82 7.53 -4.76
N ARG A 142 10.10 7.25 -6.03
CA ARG A 142 9.08 6.89 -7.00
C ARG A 142 8.62 5.47 -6.68
N LEU A 143 7.32 5.27 -6.50
CA LEU A 143 6.75 3.94 -6.16
C LEU A 143 7.04 2.89 -7.22
N LEU A 144 7.24 3.34 -8.46
CA LEU A 144 7.57 2.51 -9.61
C LEU A 144 9.03 2.02 -9.61
N GLU A 145 9.91 2.60 -8.79
CA GLU A 145 11.32 2.19 -8.67
C GLU A 145 11.55 1.26 -7.47
N LEU A 146 10.47 0.68 -6.91
CA LEU A 146 10.60 -0.26 -5.81
C LEU A 146 11.29 -1.53 -6.29
N PRO A 147 12.35 -2.00 -5.60
CA PRO A 147 12.86 -3.33 -5.86
C PRO A 147 11.77 -4.34 -5.47
N PHE A 148 11.45 -5.18 -6.44
CA PHE A 148 10.46 -6.25 -6.35
C PHE A 148 10.69 -7.09 -5.08
N SER A 149 9.65 -7.26 -4.25
CA SER A 149 9.72 -8.15 -3.09
C SER A 149 8.84 -9.36 -3.36
N PRO A 150 9.42 -10.54 -3.66
CA PRO A 150 8.64 -11.71 -4.02
C PRO A 150 7.67 -12.13 -2.91
N LEU A 151 8.05 -11.93 -1.65
CA LEU A 151 7.22 -12.29 -0.50
C LEU A 151 5.88 -11.55 -0.45
N TYR A 152 5.85 -10.25 -0.73
CA TYR A 152 4.61 -9.45 -0.73
C TYR A 152 3.74 -9.78 -1.94
N LEU A 153 4.37 -10.05 -3.09
CA LEU A 153 3.64 -10.48 -4.27
C LEU A 153 2.97 -11.83 -4.02
N ILE A 154 3.71 -12.82 -3.52
CA ILE A 154 3.16 -14.15 -3.21
C ILE A 154 2.02 -14.03 -2.20
N ALA A 155 2.20 -13.25 -1.13
CA ALA A 155 1.13 -13.00 -0.16
C ALA A 155 -0.12 -12.38 -0.83
N SER A 156 0.06 -11.40 -1.72
CA SER A 156 -1.06 -10.77 -2.44
C SER A 156 -1.76 -11.74 -3.39
N ILE A 157 -1.01 -12.57 -4.12
CA ILE A 157 -1.54 -13.63 -4.99
C ILE A 157 -2.32 -14.65 -4.17
N CYS A 158 -1.80 -15.08 -3.01
CA CYS A 158 -2.49 -16.00 -2.12
C CYS A 158 -3.80 -15.42 -1.60
N VAL A 159 -3.84 -14.14 -1.21
CA VAL A 159 -5.07 -13.48 -0.75
C VAL A 159 -6.10 -13.39 -1.87
N VAL A 160 -5.71 -12.95 -3.06
CA VAL A 160 -6.61 -12.89 -4.21
C VAL A 160 -7.10 -14.28 -4.61
N GLY A 161 -6.22 -15.29 -4.63
CA GLY A 161 -6.59 -16.68 -4.88
C GLY A 161 -7.55 -17.24 -3.83
N ALA A 162 -7.32 -16.95 -2.55
CA ALA A 162 -8.23 -17.32 -1.46
C ALA A 162 -9.59 -16.62 -1.58
N SER A 163 -9.61 -15.35 -1.98
CA SER A 163 -10.85 -14.60 -2.24
C SER A 163 -11.63 -15.19 -3.42
N ILE A 164 -10.96 -15.58 -4.50
CA ILE A 164 -11.58 -16.26 -5.64
C ILE A 164 -12.12 -17.63 -5.22
N TRP A 165 -11.34 -18.40 -4.46
CA TRP A 165 -11.77 -19.69 -3.94
C TRP A 165 -13.01 -19.55 -3.03
N LEU A 166 -13.02 -18.55 -2.14
CA LEU A 166 -14.16 -18.25 -1.27
C LEU A 166 -15.40 -17.87 -2.09
N LEU A 167 -15.24 -17.08 -3.15
CA LEU A 167 -16.32 -16.75 -4.07
C LEU A 167 -16.89 -18.01 -4.74
N LEU A 168 -16.04 -18.85 -5.31
CA LEU A 168 -16.48 -20.08 -5.98
C LEU A 168 -17.19 -21.03 -5.00
N PHE A 169 -16.69 -21.11 -3.76
CA PHE A 169 -17.31 -21.89 -2.70
C PHE A 169 -18.68 -21.31 -2.28
N ALA A 170 -18.78 -19.98 -2.11
CA ALA A 170 -20.02 -19.34 -1.71
C ALA A 170 -21.12 -19.39 -2.79
N TYR A 171 -20.75 -19.42 -4.06
CA TYR A 171 -21.66 -19.50 -5.21
C TYR A 171 -21.70 -20.90 -5.84
N GLN A 172 -21.36 -21.94 -5.08
CA GLN A 172 -21.31 -23.34 -5.57
C GLN A 172 -22.66 -23.88 -6.08
N ASP A 173 -23.77 -23.36 -5.55
CA ASP A 173 -25.12 -23.81 -5.87
C ASP A 173 -25.74 -23.07 -7.08
N VAL A 174 -25.03 -22.10 -7.66
CA VAL A 174 -25.49 -21.37 -8.85
C VAL A 174 -25.02 -22.13 -10.10
N PRO A 175 -25.92 -22.48 -11.03
CA PRO A 175 -25.54 -23.17 -12.26
C PRO A 175 -24.66 -22.24 -13.12
N TYR A 176 -23.35 -22.45 -13.09
CA TYR A 176 -22.40 -21.82 -14.00
C TYR A 176 -22.65 -22.36 -15.41
N SER A 177 -23.35 -21.58 -16.24
CA SER A 177 -23.52 -21.91 -17.65
C SER A 177 -22.17 -21.78 -18.37
N HIS A 178 -21.89 -22.72 -19.30
CA HIS A 178 -20.62 -22.86 -20.04
C HIS A 178 -20.33 -21.71 -21.04
N GLN A 179 -20.71 -20.48 -20.74
CA GLN A 179 -20.35 -19.32 -21.55
C GLN A 179 -18.89 -18.93 -21.28
N LEU A 180 -18.23 -18.39 -22.29
CA LEU A 180 -16.82 -18.08 -22.19
C LEU A 180 -16.63 -16.90 -21.22
N TRP A 181 -15.73 -17.07 -20.26
CA TRP A 181 -15.35 -16.16 -19.17
C TRP A 181 -15.20 -14.67 -19.54
N TRP A 182 -14.98 -14.33 -20.81
CA TRP A 182 -14.92 -12.96 -21.32
C TRP A 182 -16.29 -12.33 -21.71
N GLN A 183 -17.38 -13.10 -21.80
CA GLN A 183 -18.73 -12.57 -22.03
C GLN A 183 -19.38 -12.05 -20.73
N PHE A 184 -18.97 -12.59 -19.57
CA PHE A 184 -19.45 -12.16 -18.24
C PHE A 184 -19.08 -10.71 -17.86
N THR A 185 -18.07 -10.11 -18.49
CA THR A 185 -17.74 -8.69 -18.26
C THR A 185 -18.70 -7.73 -18.96
N LEU A 186 -19.43 -8.20 -19.99
CA LEU A 186 -20.34 -7.40 -20.82
C LEU A 186 -21.82 -7.73 -20.57
N ASP A 187 -22.15 -8.97 -20.20
CA ASP A 187 -23.52 -9.36 -19.86
C ASP A 187 -23.92 -8.88 -18.46
N ALA A 188 -25.12 -8.35 -18.30
CA ALA A 188 -25.65 -7.82 -17.03
C ALA A 188 -25.86 -8.91 -15.96
N ASP A 189 -26.04 -10.17 -16.37
CA ASP A 189 -26.43 -11.29 -15.50
C ASP A 189 -25.25 -12.02 -14.82
N ALA A 190 -24.00 -11.62 -15.09
CA ALA A 190 -22.86 -12.19 -14.38
C ALA A 190 -22.92 -11.85 -12.88
N PRO A 191 -22.65 -12.82 -11.98
CA PRO A 191 -22.57 -12.54 -10.54
C PRO A 191 -21.58 -11.40 -10.28
N ARG A 192 -22.03 -10.39 -9.54
CA ARG A 192 -21.27 -9.15 -9.24
C ARG A 192 -19.88 -9.46 -8.67
N GLY A 193 -19.80 -10.48 -7.82
CA GLY A 193 -18.55 -10.98 -7.23
C GLY A 193 -17.54 -11.52 -8.25
N LEU A 194 -18.00 -12.06 -9.39
CA LEU A 194 -17.10 -12.57 -10.44
C LEU A 194 -16.40 -11.42 -11.17
N ARG A 195 -17.11 -10.33 -11.45
CA ARG A 195 -16.53 -9.13 -12.08
C ARG A 195 -15.50 -8.47 -11.18
N SER A 196 -15.79 -8.33 -9.89
CA SER A 196 -14.85 -7.76 -8.92
C SER A 196 -13.61 -8.64 -8.75
N ALA A 197 -13.77 -9.95 -8.65
CA ALA A 197 -12.66 -10.90 -8.59
C ALA A 197 -11.77 -10.85 -9.85
N LEU A 198 -12.36 -10.83 -11.05
CA LEU A 198 -11.62 -10.73 -12.31
C LEU A 198 -10.90 -9.39 -12.44
N GLY A 199 -11.56 -8.28 -12.11
CA GLY A 199 -10.94 -6.95 -12.11
C GLY A 199 -9.75 -6.86 -11.15
N SER A 200 -9.90 -7.41 -9.95
CA SER A 200 -8.84 -7.51 -8.95
C SER A 200 -7.66 -8.36 -9.39
N ALA A 201 -7.92 -9.52 -10.01
CA ALA A 201 -6.86 -10.38 -10.56
C ALA A 201 -6.11 -9.70 -11.71
N VAL A 202 -6.84 -9.09 -12.66
CA VAL A 202 -6.25 -8.35 -13.79
C VAL A 202 -5.41 -7.18 -13.28
N LEU A 203 -5.92 -6.40 -12.33
CA LEU A 203 -5.19 -5.28 -11.75
C LEU A 203 -3.90 -5.75 -11.06
N LEU A 204 -3.97 -6.83 -10.27
CA LEU A 204 -2.80 -7.42 -9.63
C LEU A 204 -1.74 -7.82 -10.66
N VAL A 205 -2.13 -8.49 -11.75
CA VAL A 205 -1.21 -8.91 -12.82
C VAL A 205 -0.59 -7.70 -13.51
N VAL A 206 -1.39 -6.71 -13.91
CA VAL A 206 -0.91 -5.50 -14.61
C VAL A 206 0.09 -4.76 -13.74
N VAL A 207 -0.23 -4.50 -12.47
CA VAL A 207 0.68 -3.77 -11.58
C VAL A 207 1.96 -4.58 -11.34
N SER A 208 1.84 -5.88 -11.06
CA SER A 208 2.99 -6.75 -10.81
C SER A 208 3.93 -6.82 -12.01
N LEU A 209 3.38 -6.94 -13.22
CA LEU A 209 4.16 -6.95 -14.45
C LEU A 209 4.82 -5.60 -14.70
N THR A 210 4.13 -4.48 -14.49
CA THR A 210 4.74 -3.15 -14.64
C THR A 210 5.89 -2.94 -13.67
N TRP A 211 5.79 -3.43 -12.43
CA TRP A 211 6.89 -3.38 -11.48
C TRP A 211 8.05 -4.28 -11.92
N LEU A 212 7.78 -5.52 -12.32
CA LEU A 212 8.81 -6.46 -12.77
C LEU A 212 9.60 -5.90 -13.97
N LEU A 213 8.89 -5.38 -14.97
CA LEU A 213 9.49 -4.84 -16.21
C LEU A 213 10.20 -3.50 -16.03
N ARG A 214 9.79 -2.67 -15.05
CA ARG A 214 10.37 -1.33 -14.82
C ARG A 214 11.53 -1.30 -13.84
N THR A 215 11.93 -2.45 -13.28
CA THR A 215 13.07 -2.53 -12.34
C THR A 215 14.42 -2.28 -13.04
N ALA A 216 14.66 -1.05 -13.48
CA ALA A 216 15.97 -0.63 -13.98
C ALA A 216 16.91 -0.43 -12.79
N ARG A 217 18.00 -1.21 -12.76
CA ARG A 217 19.05 -1.03 -11.75
C ARG A 217 19.79 0.28 -12.06
N PRO A 218 20.00 1.17 -11.08
CA PRO A 218 20.86 2.33 -11.27
C PRO A 218 22.23 1.87 -11.75
N VAL A 219 22.72 2.45 -12.85
CA VAL A 219 24.07 2.18 -13.36
C VAL A 219 25.06 2.80 -12.38
N ILE A 220 25.95 1.98 -11.82
CA ILE A 220 27.00 2.45 -10.92
C ILE A 220 28.10 3.07 -11.78
N LYS A 221 28.34 4.37 -11.57
CA LYS A 221 29.43 5.09 -12.22
C LYS A 221 30.62 5.17 -11.25
N LEU A 222 31.81 4.82 -11.72
CA LEU A 222 33.05 5.07 -10.99
C LEU A 222 33.33 6.59 -10.93
N PRO A 223 33.95 7.09 -9.85
CA PRO A 223 34.19 8.51 -9.66
C PRO A 223 35.21 9.01 -10.69
N ASP A 224 34.98 10.22 -11.19
CA ASP A 224 35.96 10.94 -12.01
C ASP A 224 36.95 11.71 -11.11
N ALA A 225 38.01 12.28 -11.69
CA ALA A 225 39.02 13.03 -10.93
C ALA A 225 38.39 14.16 -10.09
N ALA A 226 37.41 14.88 -10.65
CA ALA A 226 36.68 15.93 -9.94
C ALA A 226 35.86 15.41 -8.75
N ASP A 227 35.33 14.19 -8.84
CA ASP A 227 34.61 13.56 -7.73
C ASP A 227 35.57 13.17 -6.61
N LEU A 228 36.76 12.66 -6.96
CA LEU A 228 37.81 12.33 -6.00
C LEU A 228 38.34 13.58 -5.27
N ASP A 229 38.56 14.68 -5.99
CA ASP A 229 38.98 15.96 -5.41
C ASP A 229 37.95 16.47 -4.40
N LYS A 230 36.67 16.45 -4.77
CA LYS A 230 35.58 16.84 -3.87
C LYS A 230 35.48 15.94 -2.64
N ALA A 231 35.66 14.63 -2.81
CA ALA A 231 35.70 13.70 -1.69
C ALA A 231 36.91 13.96 -0.77
N ALA A 232 38.06 14.33 -1.33
CA ALA A 232 39.25 14.71 -0.57
C ALA A 232 39.03 15.99 0.26
N GLU A 233 38.35 17.00 -0.29
CA GLU A 233 37.98 18.22 0.44
C GLU A 233 37.08 17.90 1.64
N ILE A 234 36.04 17.09 1.43
CA ILE A 234 35.14 16.66 2.50
C ILE A 234 35.90 15.87 3.57
N LEU A 235 36.81 14.98 3.16
CA LEU A 235 37.61 14.17 4.07
C LEU A 235 38.53 15.03 4.95
N LYS A 236 39.20 16.03 4.37
CA LYS A 236 40.06 16.98 5.10
C LYS A 236 39.29 17.78 6.15
N ALA A 237 38.02 18.08 5.89
CA ALA A 237 37.13 18.76 6.83
C ALA A 237 36.51 17.80 7.88
N SER A 238 36.70 16.49 7.73
CA SER A 238 36.12 15.46 8.60
C SER A 238 37.12 14.98 9.68
N SER A 239 36.60 14.30 10.70
CA SER A 239 37.42 13.61 11.71
C SER A 239 37.53 12.10 11.45
N GLN A 240 37.35 11.64 10.20
CA GLN A 240 37.27 10.22 9.84
C GLN A 240 38.37 9.83 8.83
N PRO A 241 39.62 9.62 9.28
CA PRO A 241 40.76 9.37 8.39
C PRO A 241 40.59 8.10 7.53
N ASP A 242 39.84 7.12 8.03
CA ASP A 242 39.53 5.86 7.32
C ASP A 242 38.82 6.09 5.98
N GLY A 243 38.18 7.25 5.79
CA GLY A 243 37.56 7.65 4.52
C GLY A 243 38.56 7.88 3.38
N GLY A 244 39.87 7.94 3.67
CA GLY A 244 40.94 8.08 2.66
C GLY A 244 40.97 6.95 1.62
N LEU A 245 40.41 5.79 1.95
CA LEU A 245 40.22 4.67 1.01
C LEU A 245 39.32 5.03 -0.18
N VAL A 246 38.66 6.18 -0.21
CA VAL A 246 37.92 6.64 -1.39
C VAL A 246 38.87 7.04 -2.54
N LEU A 247 40.10 7.47 -2.22
CA LEU A 247 41.08 8.00 -3.17
C LEU A 247 41.72 6.93 -4.05
N THR A 248 41.48 5.64 -3.78
CA THR A 248 41.90 4.53 -4.64
C THR A 248 41.09 4.46 -5.94
N GLY A 249 39.93 5.13 -6.02
CA GLY A 249 39.10 5.21 -7.23
C GLY A 249 38.36 3.93 -7.61
N ASP A 250 38.50 2.84 -6.85
CA ASP A 250 37.84 1.54 -7.09
C ASP A 250 36.40 1.46 -6.53
N LYS A 251 35.93 2.53 -5.90
CA LYS A 251 34.60 2.59 -5.24
C LYS A 251 33.79 3.73 -5.81
N ALA A 252 32.52 3.46 -6.07
CA ALA A 252 31.56 4.50 -6.45
C ALA A 252 31.29 5.42 -5.26
N ILE A 253 31.02 6.69 -5.55
CA ILE A 253 30.80 7.73 -4.54
C ILE A 253 29.37 8.25 -4.66
N LEU A 254 28.66 8.28 -3.53
CA LEU A 254 27.36 8.93 -3.41
C LEU A 254 27.51 10.18 -2.53
N PHE A 255 27.39 11.35 -3.14
CA PHE A 255 27.43 12.63 -2.40
C PHE A 255 26.09 12.95 -1.76
N HIS A 256 26.14 13.53 -0.57
CA HIS A 256 24.97 14.17 0.03
C HIS A 256 24.58 15.43 -0.77
N PRO A 257 23.29 15.76 -0.93
CA PRO A 257 22.86 16.92 -1.72
C PRO A 257 23.46 18.26 -1.29
N THR A 258 23.81 18.42 -0.01
CA THR A 258 24.49 19.63 0.50
C THR A 258 26.00 19.62 0.27
N GLY A 259 26.56 18.57 -0.33
CA GLY A 259 27.96 18.51 -0.76
C GLY A 259 29.00 18.39 0.36
N ASN A 260 28.58 18.16 1.61
CA ASN A 260 29.44 18.13 2.80
C ASN A 260 29.69 16.73 3.36
N ALA A 261 29.16 15.69 2.72
CA ALA A 261 29.32 14.30 3.12
C ALA A 261 29.26 13.41 1.88
N PHE A 262 29.92 12.25 1.96
CA PHE A 262 29.85 11.23 0.92
C PHE A 262 29.80 9.83 1.52
N LEU A 263 29.33 8.86 0.73
CA LEU A 263 29.37 7.44 1.04
C LEU A 263 30.05 6.71 -0.12
N MET A 264 31.10 5.95 0.20
CA MET A 264 31.78 5.08 -0.77
C MET A 264 31.17 3.68 -0.75
N TYR A 265 30.91 3.09 -1.92
CA TYR A 265 30.33 1.76 -2.04
C TYR A 265 30.84 1.02 -3.29
N SER A 266 30.77 -0.30 -3.26
CA SER A 266 31.06 -1.16 -4.42
C SER A 266 30.09 -2.33 -4.43
N HIS A 267 29.78 -2.83 -5.63
CA HIS A 267 28.90 -3.99 -5.79
C HIS A 267 29.75 -5.26 -5.84
N ARG A 268 29.47 -6.20 -4.94
CA ARG A 268 29.98 -7.56 -5.03
C ARG A 268 28.79 -8.46 -5.38
N GLY A 269 28.74 -8.87 -6.65
CA GLY A 269 27.78 -9.84 -7.16
C GLY A 269 28.20 -11.26 -6.85
#